data_AF-A0A7W0HV43-F1
#
_entry.id   AF-A0A7W0HV43-F1
#
_cell.length_a   1.000
_cell.length_b   1.000
_cell.length_c   1.000
_cell.angle_alpha   90.00
_cell.angle_beta   90.00
_cell.angle_gamma   90.00
#
_symmetry.space_group_name_H-M   'P 1'
#
loop_
_entity.id
_entity.type
_entity.pdbx_description
1 polymer ?
#
loop_
_entity_poly.entity_id
_entity_poly.type
_entity_poly.pdbx_seq_one_letter_code
_entity_poly.pdbx_strand_id
1 'polypeptide(L)' 'MRVAIIVDRTGPDRLLADWLAERACEEGYEVDLIDLAQAADLEPWLEDADVLVVVTPCALPPGKPIIQI' A
#
# COMPACT_ATOMS: atom_id res chain seq x y z
N MET A 1 -9.39 6.00 12.38
CA MET A 1 -8.02 5.51 12.16
C MET A 1 -7.83 5.41 10.67
N ARG A 2 -6.87 6.16 10.14
CA ARG A 2 -6.67 6.37 8.72
C ARG A 2 -5.50 5.53 8.21
N VAL A 3 -5.72 4.82 7.11
CA VAL A 3 -4.76 3.92 6.48
C VAL A 3 -4.43 4.46 5.10
N ALA A 4 -3.19 4.88 4.89
CA ALA A 4 -2.70 5.25 3.57
C ALA A 4 -2.04 4.04 2.91
N ILE A 5 -2.59 3.61 1.77
CA ILE A 5 -2.07 2.51 0.96
C ILE A 5 -1.42 3.11 -0.28
N ILE A 6 -0.09 3.07 -0.33
CA ILE A 6 0.70 3.54 -1.46
C ILE A 6 1.05 2.35 -2.34
N VAL A 7 0.72 2.43 -3.62
CA VAL A 7 0.94 1.33 -4.57
C VAL A 7 1.60 1.84 -5.85
N ASP A 8 2.58 1.09 -6.36
CA ASP A 8 3.04 1.27 -7.74
C ASP A 8 2.00 0.68 -8.70
N ARG A 9 1.27 1.55 -9.43
CA ARG A 9 0.18 1.12 -10.32
C ARG A 9 0.65 0.44 -11.62
N THR A 10 1.94 0.20 -11.79
CA THR A 10 2.48 -0.40 -13.02
C THR A 10 2.41 -1.93 -13.08
N GLY A 11 1.85 -2.60 -12.06
CA GLY A 11 1.90 -4.06 -11.97
C GLY A 11 0.69 -4.75 -11.31
N PRO A 12 0.80 -6.07 -11.03
CA PRO A 12 -0.23 -6.87 -10.35
C PRO A 12 -0.52 -6.39 -8.92
N ASP A 13 0.37 -5.56 -8.36
CA ASP A 13 0.28 -4.97 -7.03
C ASP A 13 -0.96 -4.09 -6.85
N ARG A 14 -1.55 -3.59 -7.94
CA ARG A 14 -2.83 -2.88 -7.90
C ARG A 14 -3.96 -3.73 -7.32
N LEU A 15 -4.07 -5.00 -7.72
CA LEU A 15 -5.14 -5.88 -7.22
C LEU A 15 -4.99 -6.15 -5.72
N LEU A 16 -3.75 -6.22 -5.23
CA LEU A 16 -3.46 -6.37 -3.81
C LEU A 16 -3.81 -5.09 -3.05
N ALA A 17 -3.47 -3.91 -3.58
CA ALA A 17 -3.82 -2.64 -2.96
C ALA A 17 -5.33 -2.41 -2.91
N ASP A 18 -6.06 -2.74 -3.99
CA ASP A 18 -7.52 -2.66 -4.04
C ASP A 18 -8.14 -3.60 -2.99
N TRP A 19 -7.67 -4.85 -2.90
CA TRP A 19 -8.14 -5.81 -1.89
C TRP A 19 -7.84 -5.35 -0.45
N LEU A 20 -6.64 -4.81 -0.18
CA LEU A 20 -6.28 -4.28 1.13
C LEU A 20 -7.16 -3.08 1.50
N ALA A 21 -7.46 -2.21 0.55
CA ALA A 21 -8.34 -1.07 0.76
C ALA A 21 -9.77 -1.53 1.11
N GLU A 22 -10.30 -2.51 0.36
CA GLU A 22 -11.62 -3.09 0.66
C GLU A 22 -11.67 -3.71 2.05
N ARG A 23 -10.65 -4.49 2.45
CA ARG A 23 -10.56 -5.08 3.79
C ARG A 23 -10.48 -4.02 4.89
N ALA A 24 -9.68 -2.99 4.70
CA ALA A 24 -9.56 -1.92 5.69
C ALA A 24 -10.88 -1.13 5.81
N CYS A 25 -11.58 -0.86 4.71
CA CYS A 25 -12.91 -0.24 4.74
C CYS A 25 -13.95 -1.12 5.46
N GLU A 26 -13.95 -2.44 5.25
CA GLU A 26 -14.88 -3.37 5.92
C GLU A 26 -14.68 -3.39 7.44
N GLU A 27 -13.45 -3.23 7.91
CA GLU A 27 -13.12 -3.14 9.34
C GLU A 27 -13.37 -1.73 9.92
N GLY A 28 -13.87 -0.78 9.11
CA GLY A 28 -14.23 0.57 9.53
C GLY A 28 -13.09 1.58 9.55
N TYR A 29 -11.99 1.30 8.85
CA TYR A 29 -10.90 2.26 8.67
C TYR A 29 -11.21 3.24 7.54
N GLU A 30 -10.74 4.49 7.69
CA GLU A 30 -10.69 5.43 6.57
C GLU A 30 -9.46 5.09 5.72
N VAL A 31 -9.62 4.96 4.41
CA VAL A 31 -8.55 4.48 3.52
C VAL A 31 -8.28 5.46 2.40
N ASP A 32 -7.00 5.77 2.20
CA ASP A 32 -6.50 6.54 1.06
C ASP A 32 -5.64 5.66 0.17
N LEU A 33 -6.04 5.51 -1.11
CA LEU A 33 -5.31 4.72 -2.10
C LEU A 33 -4.49 5.63 -3.01
N ILE A 34 -3.17 5.62 -2.82
CA ILE A 34 -2.24 6.57 -3.42
C ILE A 34 -1.37 5.86 -4.45
N ASP A 35 -1.25 6.45 -5.64
CA ASP A 35 -0.31 5.96 -6.67
C ASP A 35 1.09 6.47 -6.35
N LEU A 36 2.05 5.57 -6.17
CA LEU A 36 3.46 5.90 -5.92
C LEU A 36 4.04 6.78 -7.04
N ALA A 37 3.60 6.61 -8.28
CA ALA A 37 4.04 7.44 -9.40
C ALA A 37 3.50 8.88 -9.33
N GLN A 38 2.40 9.09 -8.61
CA GLN A 38 1.78 10.41 -8.41
C GLN A 38 2.17 11.05 -7.07
N ALA A 39 2.62 10.23 -6.12
CA ALA A 39 3.20 10.69 -4.86
C ALA A 39 4.64 11.16 -5.07
N ALA A 40 4.80 12.34 -5.66
CA ALA A 40 6.10 13.03 -5.71
C ALA A 40 6.61 13.39 -4.30
N ASP A 41 5.70 13.47 -3.33
CA ASP A 41 5.98 13.68 -1.92
C ASP A 41 5.07 12.77 -1.07
N LEU A 42 5.67 12.08 -0.10
CA LEU A 42 4.99 11.17 0.82
C LEU A 42 4.76 11.78 2.20
N GLU A 43 5.40 12.91 2.51
CA GLU A 43 5.28 13.57 3.81
C GLU A 43 3.81 13.87 4.20
N PRO A 44 2.94 14.35 3.29
CA PRO A 44 1.55 14.65 3.65
C PRO A 44 0.78 13.41 4.14
N TRP A 45 1.06 12.24 3.56
CA TRP A 45 0.40 10.99 3.94
C TRP A 45 1.03 10.35 5.18
N LEU A 46 2.30 10.65 5.45
CA LEU A 46 3.00 10.21 6.66
C LEU A 46 2.47 10.91 7.91
N GLU A 47 2.11 12.20 7.79
CA GLU A 47 1.58 13.00 8.89
C GLU A 47 0.09 12.76 9.15
N ASP A 48 -0.67 12.41 8.09
CA ASP A 48 -2.13 12.30 8.14
C ASP A 48 -2.63 10.86 8.39
N ALA A 49 -1.85 9.83 8.03
CA ALA A 49 -2.22 8.44 8.23
C ALA A 49 -1.69 7.85 9.55
N ASP A 50 -2.55 7.14 10.27
CA ASP A 50 -2.15 6.34 11.45
C ASP A 50 -1.34 5.10 11.03
N VAL A 51 -1.61 4.57 9.84
CA VAL A 51 -0.94 3.41 9.27
C VAL A 51 -0.59 3.66 7.82
N LEU A 52 0.68 3.42 7.47
CA LEU A 52 1.18 3.50 6.11
C LEU A 52 1.47 2.09 5.59
N VAL A 53 0.84 1.71 4.48
CA VAL A 53 1.06 0.44 3.78
C VAL A 53 1.65 0.75 2.42
N VAL A 54 2.88 0.30 2.18
CA VAL A 54 3.59 0.51 0.91
C VAL A 54 3.64 -0.82 0.15
N VAL A 55 2.87 -0.91 -0.92
CA VAL A 55 2.78 -2.08 -1.80
C VAL A 55 3.69 -1.85 -3.01
N THR A 56 4.77 -2.61 -3.07
CA THR A 56 5.73 -2.53 -4.18
C THR A 56 6.03 -3.91 -4.72
N PRO A 57 6.28 -4.05 -6.03
CA PRO A 57 6.66 -5.33 -6.60
C PRO A 57 7.94 -5.79 -5.94
N CYS A 58 7.90 -6.97 -5.33
CA CYS A 58 9.08 -7.58 -4.76
C CYS A 58 9.99 -8.01 -5.92
N ALA A 59 11.02 -7.21 -6.22
CA ALA A 59 12.14 -7.67 -7.03
C ALA A 59 12.92 -8.71 -6.22
N LEU A 60 12.39 -9.93 -6.13
CA LEU A 60 13.04 -11.06 -5.51
C LEU A 60 14.29 -11.40 -6.34
N PRO A 61 15.52 -11.23 -5.83
CA PRO A 61 16.64 -11.97 -6.40
C PRO A 61 16.31 -13.47 -6.26
N PRO A 62 16.52 -14.29 -7.29
CA PRO A 62 16.16 -15.70 -7.24
C PRO A 62 16.85 -16.38 -6.06
N GLY A 63 16.08 -17.02 -5.19
CA GLY A 63 16.60 -17.97 -4.19
C GLY A 63 16.52 -17.61 -2.70
N LYS A 64 15.66 -16.67 -2.25
CA LYS A 64 15.40 -16.50 -0.81
C LYS A 64 13.94 -16.78 -0.44
N PRO A 65 13.69 -17.60 0.61
CA PRO A 65 12.33 -17.88 1.09
C PRO A 65 11.75 -16.67 1.83
N ILE A 66 10.43 -16.48 1.69
CA ILE A 66 9.66 -15.39 2.29
C ILE A 66 8.91 -15.92 3.50
N ILE A 67 8.98 -15.20 4.62
CA ILE A 67 7.99 -15.28 5.70
C ILE A 67 7.03 -14.11 5.45
N GLN A 68 5.78 -14.43 5.06
CA GLN A 68 4.68 -13.47 5.02
C GLN A 68 4.08 -13.40 6.43
N ILE A 69 3.99 -12.19 6.98
CA ILE A 69 3.19 -11.89 8.17
C ILE A 69 1.78 -11.53 7.70
#